data_AF-A0A6I6G609-F1
#
_entry.id   AF-A0A6I6G609-F1
#
_cell.length_a   1.000
_cell.length_b   1.000
_cell.length_c   1.000
_cell.angle_alpha   90.00
_cell.angle_beta   90.00
_cell.angle_gamma   90.00
#
_symmetry.space_group_name_H-M   'P 1'
#
loop_
_entity.id
_entity.type
_entity.pdbx_description
1 polymer ?
#
loop_
_entity_poly.entity_id
_entity_poly.type
_entity_poly.pdbx_seq_one_letter_code
_entity_poly.pdbx_strand_id
1 'polypeptide(L)'
;MRNHTKEDNKQVVYSSGIQSAQMALNNTKTKDPAYNTIDMEKALEECKNVYNGLASGKQNLRDSRTATIEYMEQLIREPFLFTKGELKIGGDSTQRESAVNNALAASDAVIKQHEEKVVEFLNTQPEELITKPDLGAAKAKASAVTIAIKKAEEAYKTETSIASVYYLQQLYLYKAYLDGALKIFPGDATLKQHQDMVVAAIDKMGSRQGYMNKLKENYKEWVKNLKIGKPVLSDPAIEKLVTKEFESWGSWDKMKVTKVNIVKPWILEKNALDIPVKKETHVHIAFTKPDGSCGLGTMYVVQEYEGGGKYGTPYTTFHTILASTIPCDNLK
;
A
#
# COMPACT_ATOMS: atom_id res chain seq x y z
N MET A 1 29.27 -9.56 -20.05
CA MET A 1 29.98 -10.25 -21.16
C MET A 1 30.39 -11.65 -20.69
N ARG A 2 29.95 -12.67 -21.43
CA ARG A 2 30.41 -14.07 -21.54
C ARG A 2 31.17 -14.72 -20.37
N ASN A 3 30.46 -15.51 -19.56
CA ASN A 3 31.00 -16.66 -18.81
C ASN A 3 30.41 -18.01 -19.33
N HIS A 4 30.08 -18.08 -20.62
CA HIS A 4 29.36 -19.21 -21.25
C HIS A 4 30.24 -20.30 -21.89
N THR A 5 31.53 -20.42 -21.57
CA THR A 5 32.47 -21.03 -22.54
C THR A 5 33.26 -22.26 -22.11
N LYS A 6 33.12 -22.79 -20.88
CA LYS A 6 33.86 -24.01 -20.49
C LYS A 6 32.98 -25.23 -20.19
N GLU A 7 31.90 -25.07 -19.44
CA GLU A 7 31.02 -26.21 -19.11
C GLU A 7 30.01 -26.55 -20.21
N ASP A 8 29.52 -25.55 -20.94
CA ASP A 8 28.64 -25.76 -22.10
C ASP A 8 29.40 -26.49 -23.23
N ASN A 9 30.67 -26.13 -23.44
CA ASN A 9 31.55 -26.83 -24.38
C ASN A 9 31.83 -28.28 -23.97
N LYS A 10 31.99 -28.56 -22.66
CA LYS A 10 32.14 -29.95 -22.18
C LYS A 10 30.89 -30.78 -22.46
N GLN A 11 29.70 -30.24 -22.18
CA GLN A 11 28.45 -30.99 -22.34
C GLN A 11 28.14 -31.32 -23.81
N VAL A 12 28.38 -30.38 -24.73
CA VAL A 12 28.23 -30.62 -26.19
C VAL A 12 29.22 -31.70 -26.67
N VAL A 13 30.47 -31.66 -26.17
CA VAL A 13 31.50 -32.66 -26.47
C VAL A 13 31.15 -34.04 -25.89
N TYR A 14 30.58 -34.10 -24.68
CA TYR A 14 30.12 -35.37 -24.09
C TYR A 14 28.89 -35.93 -24.84
N SER A 15 27.91 -35.10 -25.21
CA SER A 15 26.71 -35.59 -25.93
C SER A 15 27.04 -36.14 -27.31
N SER A 16 27.90 -35.45 -28.08
CA SER A 16 28.32 -35.93 -29.40
C SER A 16 29.23 -37.16 -29.28
N GLY A 17 30.16 -37.16 -28.30
CA GLY A 17 31.04 -38.29 -28.01
C GLY A 17 30.29 -39.56 -27.60
N ILE A 18 29.26 -39.46 -26.74
CA ILE A 18 28.42 -40.59 -26.34
C ILE A 18 27.65 -41.16 -27.53
N GLN A 19 27.08 -40.31 -28.41
CA GLN A 19 26.38 -40.76 -29.61
C GLN A 19 27.33 -41.47 -30.59
N SER A 20 28.52 -40.91 -30.84
CA SER A 20 29.53 -41.53 -31.69
C SER A 20 30.04 -42.86 -31.12
N ALA A 21 30.28 -42.95 -29.81
CA ALA A 21 30.70 -44.17 -29.14
C ALA A 21 29.62 -45.26 -29.17
N GLN A 22 28.35 -44.89 -28.98
CA GLN A 22 27.22 -45.82 -29.10
C GLN A 22 27.09 -46.38 -30.53
N MET A 23 27.24 -45.53 -31.55
CA MET A 23 27.21 -45.98 -32.95
C MET A 23 28.39 -46.89 -33.29
N ALA A 24 29.60 -46.56 -32.84
CA ALA A 24 30.78 -47.38 -33.06
C ALA A 24 30.63 -48.77 -32.40
N LEU A 25 30.16 -48.81 -31.16
CA LEU A 25 29.87 -50.05 -30.43
C LEU A 25 28.84 -50.93 -31.15
N ASN A 26 27.75 -50.33 -31.63
CA ASN A 26 26.73 -51.05 -32.40
C ASN A 26 27.30 -51.61 -33.70
N ASN A 27 28.09 -50.82 -34.43
CA ASN A 27 28.75 -51.26 -35.66
C ASN A 27 29.74 -52.41 -35.43
N THR A 28 30.50 -52.38 -34.34
CA THR A 28 31.42 -53.47 -33.97
C THR A 28 30.66 -54.77 -33.74
N LYS A 29 29.56 -54.73 -32.96
CA LYS A 29 28.72 -55.91 -32.70
C LYS A 29 28.07 -56.47 -33.97
N THR A 30 27.69 -55.62 -34.92
CA THR A 30 27.09 -56.05 -36.19
C THR A 30 28.12 -56.67 -37.13
N LYS A 31 29.34 -56.12 -37.19
CA LYS A 31 30.40 -56.60 -38.10
C LYS A 31 31.14 -57.82 -37.57
N ASP A 32 31.28 -57.94 -36.26
CA ASP A 32 31.92 -59.08 -35.59
C ASP A 32 31.17 -59.43 -34.28
N PRO A 33 30.16 -60.31 -34.36
CA PRO A 33 29.37 -60.70 -33.20
C PRO A 33 30.14 -61.44 -32.11
N ALA A 34 31.31 -62.02 -32.43
CA ALA A 34 32.14 -62.76 -31.47
C ALA A 34 33.10 -61.84 -30.69
N TYR A 35 33.23 -60.58 -31.09
CA TYR A 35 34.10 -59.61 -30.43
C TYR A 35 33.57 -59.24 -29.03
N ASN A 36 34.42 -59.38 -28.01
CA ASN A 36 34.05 -59.03 -26.63
C ASN A 36 33.97 -57.50 -26.47
N THR A 37 32.76 -56.99 -26.22
CA THR A 37 32.47 -55.55 -26.08
C THR A 37 32.17 -55.11 -24.65
N ILE A 38 32.28 -56.00 -23.66
CA ILE A 38 31.87 -55.76 -22.27
C ILE A 38 32.55 -54.51 -21.68
N ASP A 39 33.86 -54.35 -21.86
CA ASP A 39 34.59 -53.21 -21.32
C ASP A 39 34.20 -51.89 -21.99
N MET A 40 33.86 -51.93 -23.29
CA MET A 40 33.41 -50.76 -24.05
C MET A 40 32.00 -50.33 -23.63
N GLU A 41 31.12 -51.30 -23.35
CA GLU A 41 29.79 -51.05 -22.79
C GLU A 41 29.88 -50.40 -21.41
N LYS A 42 30.73 -50.94 -20.55
CA LYS A 42 30.95 -50.40 -19.20
C LYS A 42 31.46 -48.96 -19.25
N ALA A 43 32.46 -48.68 -20.08
CA ALA A 43 33.01 -47.34 -20.25
C ALA A 43 31.99 -46.35 -20.83
N LEU A 44 31.14 -46.79 -21.76
CA LEU A 44 30.06 -45.96 -22.32
C LEU A 44 29.01 -45.63 -21.26
N GLU A 45 28.67 -46.59 -20.40
CA GLU A 45 27.71 -46.39 -19.31
C GLU A 45 28.27 -45.45 -18.23
N GLU A 46 29.54 -45.57 -17.87
CA GLU A 46 30.22 -44.61 -16.98
C GLU A 46 30.18 -43.18 -17.55
N CYS A 47 30.42 -43.02 -18.86
CA CYS A 47 30.33 -41.71 -19.53
C CYS A 47 28.89 -41.16 -19.52
N LYS A 48 27.87 -42.00 -19.76
CA LYS A 48 26.46 -41.61 -19.67
C LYS A 48 26.08 -41.15 -18.27
N ASN A 49 26.55 -41.85 -17.23
CA ASN A 49 26.30 -41.49 -15.84
C ASN A 49 26.92 -40.13 -15.48
N VAL A 50 28.15 -39.86 -15.92
CA VAL A 50 28.78 -38.54 -15.74
C VAL A 50 28.01 -37.44 -16.48
N TYR A 51 27.61 -37.67 -17.74
CA TYR A 51 26.81 -36.70 -18.51
C TYR A 51 25.45 -36.42 -17.86
N ASN A 52 24.74 -37.47 -17.42
CA ASN A 52 23.45 -37.33 -16.75
C ASN A 52 23.58 -36.59 -15.41
N GLY A 53 24.66 -36.82 -14.65
CA GLY A 53 24.96 -36.08 -13.42
C GLY A 53 25.25 -34.59 -13.67
N LEU A 54 25.95 -34.26 -14.76
CA LEU A 54 26.19 -32.85 -15.16
C LEU A 54 24.90 -32.16 -15.64
N ALA A 55 24.07 -32.87 -16.40
CA ALA A 55 22.80 -32.36 -16.91
C ALA A 55 21.78 -32.13 -15.78
N SER A 56 21.64 -33.07 -14.84
CA SER A 56 20.78 -32.92 -13.66
C SER A 56 21.27 -31.82 -12.72
N GLY A 57 22.59 -31.70 -12.54
CA GLY A 57 23.20 -30.59 -11.79
C GLY A 57 22.84 -29.21 -12.36
N LYS A 58 22.91 -29.02 -13.68
CA LYS A 58 22.50 -27.76 -14.33
C LYS A 58 21.00 -27.47 -14.20
N GLN A 59 20.16 -28.50 -14.32
CA GLN A 59 18.71 -28.34 -14.17
C GLN A 59 18.36 -27.93 -12.74
N ASN A 60 18.93 -28.59 -11.73
CA ASN A 60 18.75 -28.22 -10.32
C ASN A 60 19.22 -26.78 -10.04
N LEU A 61 20.32 -26.35 -10.65
CA LEU A 61 20.84 -24.98 -10.52
C LEU A 61 19.94 -23.94 -11.18
N ARG A 62 19.30 -24.29 -12.32
CA ARG A 62 18.33 -23.45 -13.02
C ARG A 62 17.04 -23.31 -12.21
N ASP A 63 16.56 -24.39 -11.62
CA ASP A 63 15.34 -24.41 -10.81
C ASP A 63 15.56 -23.63 -9.50
N SER A 64 16.72 -23.80 -8.85
CA SER A 64 17.14 -23.01 -7.68
C SER A 64 17.28 -21.51 -7.98
N ARG A 65 17.83 -21.15 -9.15
CA ARG A 65 17.88 -19.75 -9.61
C ARG A 65 16.50 -19.16 -9.84
N THR A 66 15.60 -19.92 -10.44
CA THR A 66 14.22 -19.47 -10.71
C THR A 66 13.49 -19.21 -9.40
N ALA A 67 13.57 -20.15 -8.45
CA ALA A 67 12.98 -19.99 -7.11
C ALA A 67 13.57 -18.79 -6.37
N THR A 68 14.90 -18.59 -6.42
CA THR A 68 15.55 -17.43 -5.79
C THR A 68 15.04 -16.11 -6.36
N ILE A 69 14.89 -16.01 -7.69
CA ILE A 69 14.35 -14.80 -8.34
C ILE A 69 12.93 -14.52 -7.82
N GLU A 70 12.08 -15.54 -7.71
CA GLU A 70 10.71 -15.37 -7.20
C GLU A 70 10.68 -14.89 -5.74
N TYR A 71 11.55 -15.42 -4.88
CA TYR A 71 11.69 -14.94 -3.51
C TYR A 71 12.17 -13.49 -3.46
N MET A 72 13.22 -13.15 -4.20
CA MET A 72 13.76 -11.78 -4.23
C MET A 72 12.75 -10.78 -4.78
N GLU A 73 11.93 -11.19 -5.74
CA GLU A 73 10.82 -10.37 -6.23
C GLU A 73 9.81 -10.12 -5.11
N GLN A 74 9.35 -11.17 -4.43
CA GLN A 74 8.30 -11.08 -3.41
C GLN A 74 8.76 -10.50 -2.06
N LEU A 75 10.05 -10.53 -1.76
CA LEU A 75 10.60 -10.09 -0.47
C LEU A 75 11.33 -8.76 -0.56
N ILE A 76 11.98 -8.45 -1.69
CA ILE A 76 12.86 -7.28 -1.81
C ILE A 76 12.37 -6.27 -2.85
N ARG A 77 12.10 -6.70 -4.09
CA ARG A 77 11.84 -5.77 -5.22
C ARG A 77 10.38 -5.30 -5.25
N GLU A 78 9.44 -6.24 -5.19
CA GLU A 78 8.00 -6.01 -5.10
C GLU A 78 7.42 -6.69 -3.85
N PRO A 79 7.84 -6.24 -2.65
CA PRO A 79 7.42 -6.84 -1.40
C PRO A 79 5.90 -6.86 -1.25
N PHE A 80 5.30 -8.05 -1.23
CA PHE A 80 3.85 -8.21 -1.07
C PHE A 80 3.33 -7.59 0.23
N LEU A 81 4.24 -7.40 1.20
CA LEU A 81 3.99 -6.69 2.45
C LEU A 81 3.33 -5.32 2.23
N PHE A 82 3.73 -4.57 1.20
CA PHE A 82 3.19 -3.23 0.92
C PHE A 82 2.00 -3.22 -0.05
N THR A 83 1.58 -4.38 -0.56
CA THR A 83 0.36 -4.48 -1.40
C THR A 83 -0.78 -5.16 -0.65
N LYS A 84 -0.44 -6.11 0.23
CA LYS A 84 -1.37 -6.89 1.04
C LYS A 84 -1.45 -6.41 2.49
N GLY A 85 -0.37 -5.85 3.04
CA GLY A 85 -0.29 -5.44 4.44
C GLY A 85 -0.82 -4.05 4.73
N GLU A 86 -1.16 -3.25 3.72
CA GLU A 86 -1.76 -1.92 3.93
C GLU A 86 -3.14 -2.02 4.61
N LEU A 87 -3.46 -1.09 5.54
CA LEU A 87 -4.81 -1.07 6.11
C LEU A 87 -5.80 -0.69 5.02
N LYS A 88 -6.79 -1.55 4.84
CA LYS A 88 -7.95 -1.30 4.00
C LYS A 88 -9.15 -1.09 4.89
N ILE A 89 -9.53 0.18 5.09
CA ILE A 89 -10.71 0.56 5.88
C ILE A 89 -11.66 1.32 4.94
N GLY A 90 -12.84 0.75 4.68
CA GLY A 90 -13.80 1.34 3.75
C GLY A 90 -14.73 2.37 4.40
N GLY A 91 -14.89 3.53 3.75
CA GLY A 91 -15.95 4.51 3.98
C GLY A 91 -16.22 4.86 5.44
N ASP A 92 -17.47 4.72 5.87
CA ASP A 92 -17.97 5.03 7.22
C ASP A 92 -17.36 4.17 8.33
N SER A 93 -16.55 3.16 8.00
CA SER A 93 -15.85 2.30 8.96
C SER A 93 -14.60 2.94 9.55
N THR A 94 -14.17 4.07 9.00
CA THR A 94 -12.94 4.78 9.42
C THR A 94 -12.98 5.30 10.85
N GLN A 95 -14.18 5.44 11.44
CA GLN A 95 -14.36 5.81 12.84
C GLN A 95 -14.76 4.64 13.75
N ARG A 96 -14.92 3.42 13.20
CA ARG A 96 -15.30 2.22 13.95
C ARG A 96 -14.06 1.48 14.42
N GLU A 97 -13.77 1.56 15.71
CA GLU A 97 -12.59 0.95 16.33
C GLU A 97 -12.48 -0.55 16.06
N SER A 98 -13.59 -1.29 16.05
CA SER A 98 -13.59 -2.71 15.67
C SER A 98 -13.14 -2.95 14.24
N ALA A 99 -13.56 -2.11 13.29
CA ALA A 99 -13.15 -2.22 11.90
C ALA A 99 -11.66 -1.90 11.72
N VAL A 100 -11.18 -0.86 12.41
CA VAL A 100 -9.75 -0.50 12.43
C VAL A 100 -8.91 -1.63 13.02
N ASN A 101 -9.33 -2.19 14.16
CA ASN A 101 -8.63 -3.30 14.81
C ASN A 101 -8.61 -4.57 13.95
N ASN A 102 -9.71 -4.88 13.24
CA ASN A 102 -9.73 -6.00 12.30
C ASN A 102 -8.76 -5.77 11.12
N ALA A 103 -8.69 -4.55 10.59
CA ALA A 103 -7.74 -4.20 9.53
C ALA A 103 -6.28 -4.28 10.02
N LEU A 104 -6.01 -3.86 11.26
CA LEU A 104 -4.71 -4.01 11.90
C LEU A 104 -4.33 -5.48 12.06
N ALA A 105 -5.24 -6.34 12.51
CA ALA A 105 -5.00 -7.77 12.64
C ALA A 105 -4.71 -8.45 11.29
N ALA A 106 -5.43 -8.06 10.24
CA ALA A 106 -5.17 -8.54 8.89
C ALA A 106 -3.78 -8.11 8.38
N SER A 107 -3.39 -6.86 8.65
CA SER A 107 -2.05 -6.35 8.34
C SER A 107 -0.95 -7.12 9.08
N ASP A 108 -1.14 -7.38 10.38
CA ASP A 108 -0.20 -8.15 11.20
C ASP A 108 -0.03 -9.60 10.70
N ALA A 109 -1.09 -10.22 10.18
CA ALA A 109 -1.00 -11.54 9.57
C ALA A 109 -0.10 -11.53 8.31
N VAL A 110 -0.13 -10.45 7.52
CA VAL A 110 0.75 -10.29 6.36
C VAL A 110 2.20 -10.05 6.78
N ILE A 111 2.44 -9.28 7.86
CA ILE A 111 3.77 -9.12 8.46
C ILE A 111 4.33 -10.49 8.84
N LYS A 112 3.55 -11.31 9.56
CA LYS A 112 3.96 -12.65 9.97
C LYS A 112 4.27 -13.54 8.75
N GLN A 113 3.42 -13.52 7.73
CA GLN A 113 3.66 -14.27 6.48
C GLN A 113 4.97 -13.84 5.79
N HIS A 114 5.29 -12.54 5.83
CA HIS A 114 6.55 -12.04 5.27
C HIS A 114 7.75 -12.55 6.06
N GLU A 115 7.70 -12.51 7.39
CA GLU A 115 8.75 -13.03 8.26
C GLU A 115 8.99 -14.53 8.04
N GLU A 116 7.92 -15.32 7.90
CA GLU A 116 7.98 -16.76 7.60
C GLU A 116 8.64 -17.02 6.23
N LYS A 117 8.26 -16.25 5.19
CA LYS A 117 8.86 -16.38 3.86
C LYS A 117 10.33 -15.99 3.81
N VAL A 118 10.77 -15.01 4.61
CA VAL A 118 12.20 -14.70 4.73
C VAL A 118 12.96 -15.89 5.32
N VAL A 119 12.41 -16.55 6.35
CA VAL A 119 13.03 -17.75 6.93
C VAL A 119 13.05 -18.90 5.92
N GLU A 120 11.94 -19.14 5.21
CA GLU A 120 11.85 -20.14 4.15
C GLU A 120 12.91 -19.89 3.06
N PHE A 121 13.05 -18.65 2.60
CA PHE A 121 14.07 -18.28 1.62
C PHE A 121 15.48 -18.56 2.10
N LEU A 122 15.83 -18.16 3.33
CA LEU A 122 17.17 -18.37 3.88
C LEU A 122 17.50 -19.87 4.07
N ASN A 123 16.50 -20.71 4.34
CA ASN A 123 16.69 -22.16 4.42
C ASN A 123 17.04 -22.80 3.07
N THR A 124 16.84 -22.08 1.95
CA THR A 124 17.27 -22.55 0.61
C THR A 124 18.76 -22.31 0.34
N GLN A 125 19.49 -21.69 1.28
CA GLN A 125 20.92 -21.31 1.15
C GLN A 125 21.19 -20.49 -0.12
N PRO A 126 20.58 -19.29 -0.25
CA PRO A 126 20.58 -18.52 -1.49
C PRO A 126 21.84 -17.65 -1.68
N GLU A 127 22.86 -17.73 -0.82
CA GLU A 127 23.94 -16.75 -0.70
C GLU A 127 24.69 -16.51 -2.03
N GLU A 128 24.92 -17.57 -2.80
CA GLU A 128 25.61 -17.47 -4.10
C GLU A 128 24.75 -16.84 -5.21
N LEU A 129 23.44 -16.71 -4.98
CA LEU A 129 22.46 -16.26 -5.95
C LEU A 129 21.94 -14.84 -5.67
N ILE A 130 22.23 -14.29 -4.49
CA ILE A 130 21.89 -12.91 -4.13
C ILE A 130 22.82 -11.93 -4.89
N THR A 131 22.24 -10.91 -5.51
CA THR A 131 22.99 -10.01 -6.40
C THR A 131 23.09 -8.57 -5.87
N LYS A 132 24.07 -7.80 -6.36
CA LYS A 132 24.18 -6.36 -6.07
C LYS A 132 22.91 -5.56 -6.44
N PRO A 133 22.26 -5.80 -7.59
CA PRO A 133 20.96 -5.21 -7.90
C PRO A 133 19.91 -5.41 -6.81
N ASP A 134 19.88 -6.57 -6.16
CA ASP A 134 18.91 -6.84 -5.10
C ASP A 134 19.14 -5.96 -3.86
N LEU A 135 20.41 -5.81 -3.46
CA LEU A 135 20.77 -4.85 -2.40
C LEU A 135 20.41 -3.42 -2.80
N GLY A 136 20.62 -3.06 -4.07
CA GLY A 136 20.21 -1.77 -4.62
C GLY A 136 18.70 -1.52 -4.49
N ALA A 137 17.88 -2.52 -4.85
CA ALA A 137 16.43 -2.47 -4.69
C ALA A 137 16.02 -2.36 -3.21
N ALA A 138 16.67 -3.13 -2.33
CA ALA A 138 16.45 -3.06 -0.89
C ALA A 138 16.67 -1.65 -0.33
N LYS A 139 17.79 -1.01 -0.71
CA LYS A 139 18.12 0.37 -0.31
C LYS A 139 17.15 1.40 -0.90
N ALA A 140 16.76 1.23 -2.17
CA ALA A 140 15.81 2.12 -2.80
C ALA A 140 14.47 2.10 -2.06
N LYS A 141 13.95 0.92 -1.69
CA LYS A 141 12.74 0.79 -0.89
C LYS A 141 12.91 1.35 0.52
N ALA A 142 14.04 1.08 1.18
CA ALA A 142 14.36 1.59 2.51
C ALA A 142 14.37 3.13 2.58
N SER A 143 14.78 3.81 1.50
CA SER A 143 14.83 5.29 1.48
C SER A 143 13.47 5.97 1.70
N ALA A 144 12.36 5.28 1.41
CA ALA A 144 11.00 5.78 1.60
C ALA A 144 10.59 5.89 3.08
N VAL A 145 11.33 5.25 4.00
CA VAL A 145 11.13 5.31 5.46
C VAL A 145 11.03 6.76 5.95
N THR A 146 11.91 7.63 5.49
CA THR A 146 11.95 9.03 5.96
C THR A 146 10.64 9.77 5.67
N ILE A 147 10.02 9.48 4.52
CA ILE A 147 8.72 10.07 4.15
C ILE A 147 7.60 9.44 4.99
N ALA A 148 7.63 8.12 5.19
CA ALA A 148 6.64 7.42 6.00
C ALA A 148 6.64 7.94 7.46
N ILE A 149 7.81 8.15 8.05
CA ILE A 149 7.96 8.71 9.41
C ILE A 149 7.34 10.10 9.47
N LYS A 150 7.66 11.00 8.52
CA LYS A 150 7.09 12.35 8.48
C LYS A 150 5.56 12.33 8.43
N LYS A 151 4.99 11.49 7.57
CA LYS A 151 3.53 11.33 7.47
C LYS A 151 2.91 10.82 8.75
N ALA A 152 3.54 9.85 9.42
CA ALA A 152 3.06 9.33 10.70
C ALA A 152 3.16 10.38 11.82
N GLU A 153 4.23 11.18 11.86
CA GLU A 153 4.36 12.27 12.83
C GLU A 153 3.38 13.43 12.59
N GLU A 154 3.13 13.77 11.33
CA GLU A 154 2.13 14.77 10.95
C GLU A 154 0.73 14.29 11.36
N ALA A 155 0.37 13.07 10.96
CA ALA A 155 -0.93 12.49 11.28
C ALA A 155 -1.16 12.41 12.80
N TYR A 156 -0.14 12.04 13.57
CA TYR A 156 -0.23 11.99 15.03
C TYR A 156 -0.61 13.33 15.66
N LYS A 157 -0.22 14.44 15.02
CA LYS A 157 -0.45 15.81 15.50
C LYS A 157 -1.76 16.39 14.99
N THR A 158 -2.14 16.12 13.74
CA THR A 158 -3.20 16.89 13.06
C THR A 158 -4.43 16.08 12.71
N GLU A 159 -4.30 14.76 12.56
CA GLU A 159 -5.43 13.93 12.14
C GLU A 159 -6.39 13.66 13.29
N THR A 160 -7.67 13.56 12.94
CA THR A 160 -8.77 13.35 13.88
C THR A 160 -9.47 12.00 13.67
N SER A 161 -9.19 11.32 12.56
CA SER A 161 -9.75 10.01 12.25
C SER A 161 -8.90 8.91 12.84
N ILE A 162 -9.50 7.98 13.59
CA ILE A 162 -8.76 6.83 14.15
C ILE A 162 -8.15 5.93 13.06
N ALA A 163 -8.73 5.91 11.84
CA ALA A 163 -8.17 5.19 10.70
C ALA A 163 -6.80 5.72 10.27
N SER A 164 -6.43 6.95 10.67
CA SER A 164 -5.09 7.50 10.43
C SER A 164 -3.99 6.76 11.19
N VAL A 165 -4.33 5.80 12.07
CA VAL A 165 -3.37 4.80 12.57
C VAL A 165 -2.71 3.99 11.44
N TYR A 166 -3.28 4.00 10.23
CA TYR A 166 -2.65 3.51 9.00
C TYR A 166 -1.21 4.01 8.85
N TYR A 167 -0.94 5.28 9.14
CA TYR A 167 0.41 5.82 8.99
C TYR A 167 1.40 5.19 9.98
N LEU A 168 0.98 4.88 11.20
CA LEU A 168 1.79 4.13 12.13
C LEU A 168 1.97 2.67 11.67
N GLN A 169 0.93 2.02 11.15
CA GLN A 169 1.08 0.64 10.62
C GLN A 169 2.05 0.59 9.44
N GLN A 170 2.08 1.60 8.58
CA GLN A 170 3.09 1.67 7.51
C GLN A 170 4.51 1.57 8.06
N LEU A 171 4.79 2.12 9.24
CA LEU A 171 6.09 1.95 9.90
C LEU A 171 6.32 0.52 10.35
N TYR A 172 5.30 -0.19 10.85
CA TYR A 172 5.42 -1.62 11.16
C TYR A 172 5.71 -2.46 9.91
N LEU A 173 5.13 -2.13 8.75
CA LEU A 173 5.45 -2.77 7.47
C LEU A 173 6.92 -2.50 7.08
N TYR A 174 7.38 -1.24 7.15
CA TYR A 174 8.79 -0.94 6.90
C TYR A 174 9.74 -1.64 7.87
N LYS A 175 9.36 -1.75 9.15
CA LYS A 175 10.16 -2.48 10.14
C LYS A 175 10.31 -3.95 9.73
N ALA A 176 9.21 -4.64 9.44
CA ALA A 176 9.25 -6.05 9.03
C ALA A 176 10.02 -6.27 7.72
N TYR A 177 9.88 -5.34 6.75
CA TYR A 177 10.68 -5.35 5.53
C TYR A 177 12.17 -5.24 5.82
N LEU A 178 12.58 -4.27 6.64
CA LEU A 178 13.98 -4.01 6.97
C LEU A 178 14.59 -5.12 7.83
N ASP A 179 13.82 -5.68 8.77
CA ASP A 179 14.21 -6.86 9.54
C ASP A 179 14.48 -8.05 8.62
N GLY A 180 13.63 -8.26 7.60
CA GLY A 180 13.84 -9.28 6.57
C GLY A 180 15.06 -8.99 5.69
N ALA A 181 15.18 -7.76 5.19
CA ALA A 181 16.28 -7.34 4.35
C ALA A 181 17.64 -7.44 5.06
N LEU A 182 17.72 -7.14 6.35
CA LEU A 182 18.95 -7.28 7.14
C LEU A 182 19.34 -8.74 7.42
N LYS A 183 18.38 -9.69 7.38
CA LYS A 183 18.71 -11.11 7.40
C LYS A 183 19.28 -11.59 6.07
N ILE A 184 18.77 -11.06 4.95
CA ILE A 184 19.22 -11.38 3.59
C ILE A 184 20.55 -10.69 3.26
N PHE A 185 20.74 -9.46 3.73
CA PHE A 185 21.93 -8.62 3.52
C PHE A 185 22.57 -8.24 4.87
N PRO A 186 23.15 -9.22 5.59
CA PRO A 186 23.72 -8.96 6.90
C PRO A 186 24.85 -7.93 6.83
N GLY A 187 24.84 -6.98 7.77
CA GLY A 187 25.90 -5.98 7.92
C GLY A 187 25.76 -4.73 7.03
N ASP A 188 24.69 -4.59 6.25
CA ASP A 188 24.49 -3.35 5.47
C ASP A 188 24.12 -2.16 6.37
N ALA A 189 25.02 -1.18 6.44
CA ALA A 189 24.86 -0.01 7.30
C ALA A 189 23.68 0.89 6.91
N THR A 190 23.35 0.99 5.61
CA THR A 190 22.23 1.84 5.14
C THR A 190 20.89 1.23 5.54
N LEU A 191 20.73 -0.08 5.35
CA LEU A 191 19.52 -0.78 5.79
C LEU A 191 19.38 -0.71 7.32
N LYS A 192 20.48 -0.88 8.06
CA LYS A 192 20.50 -0.78 9.52
C LYS A 192 20.10 0.62 10.00
N GLN A 193 20.65 1.67 9.39
CA GLN A 193 20.27 3.05 9.70
C GLN A 193 18.76 3.29 9.53
N HIS A 194 18.17 2.84 8.42
CA HIS A 194 16.73 2.98 8.20
C HIS A 194 15.90 2.14 9.18
N GLN A 195 16.36 0.94 9.55
CA GLN A 195 15.71 0.12 10.57
C GLN A 195 15.67 0.87 11.91
N ASP A 196 16.81 1.41 12.34
CA ASP A 196 16.92 2.16 13.59
C ASP A 196 16.03 3.40 13.60
N MET A 197 15.92 4.11 12.46
CA MET A 197 14.99 5.23 12.30
C MET A 197 13.52 4.81 12.47
N VAL A 198 13.11 3.70 11.85
CA VAL A 198 11.73 3.20 11.97
C VAL A 198 11.43 2.76 13.40
N VAL A 199 12.34 2.02 14.03
CA VAL A 199 12.18 1.56 15.42
C VAL A 199 12.05 2.76 16.36
N ALA A 200 12.96 3.73 16.26
CA ALA A 200 12.90 4.94 17.08
C ALA A 200 11.60 5.75 16.85
N ALA A 201 11.10 5.81 15.62
CA ALA A 201 9.84 6.48 15.30
C ALA A 201 8.63 5.76 15.91
N ILE A 202 8.56 4.43 15.82
CA ILE A 202 7.51 3.61 16.45
C ILE A 202 7.55 3.80 17.97
N ASP A 203 8.72 3.70 18.59
CA ASP A 203 8.88 3.86 20.04
C ASP A 203 8.43 5.24 20.53
N LYS A 204 8.77 6.29 19.78
CA LYS A 204 8.35 7.66 20.05
C LYS A 204 6.83 7.85 19.96
N MET A 205 6.18 7.20 18.99
CA MET A 205 4.73 7.31 18.77
C MET A 205 3.91 6.38 19.67
N GLY A 206 4.55 5.37 20.26
CA GLY A 206 3.95 4.44 21.20
C GLY A 206 3.12 3.35 20.53
N SER A 207 2.28 2.69 21.32
CA SER A 207 1.45 1.59 20.83
C SER A 207 0.39 2.07 19.83
N ARG A 208 -0.07 1.17 18.94
CA ARG A 208 -1.17 1.44 18.03
C ARG A 208 -2.44 1.92 18.74
N GLN A 209 -2.75 1.36 19.91
CA GLN A 209 -3.86 1.84 20.75
C GLN A 209 -3.60 3.24 21.30
N GLY A 210 -2.39 3.53 21.76
CA GLY A 210 -1.99 4.87 22.21
C GLY A 210 -2.12 5.90 21.09
N TYR A 211 -1.69 5.54 19.88
CA TYR A 211 -1.84 6.37 18.68
C TYR A 211 -3.31 6.64 18.35
N MET A 212 -4.16 5.62 18.34
CA MET A 212 -5.60 5.79 18.14
C MET A 212 -6.25 6.65 19.23
N ASN A 213 -5.83 6.52 20.48
CA ASN A 213 -6.31 7.38 21.57
C ASN A 213 -5.90 8.84 21.35
N LYS A 214 -4.67 9.10 20.90
CA LYS A 214 -4.23 10.45 20.52
C LYS A 214 -5.10 11.04 19.41
N LEU A 215 -5.44 10.27 18.38
CA LEU A 215 -6.32 10.72 17.29
C LEU A 215 -7.73 11.07 17.81
N LYS A 216 -8.27 10.28 18.76
CA LYS A 216 -9.55 10.60 19.43
C LYS A 216 -9.46 11.90 20.25
N GLU A 217 -8.32 12.16 20.90
CA GLU A 217 -8.09 13.41 21.62
C GLU A 217 -8.01 14.60 20.67
N ASN A 218 -7.29 14.47 19.56
CA ASN A 218 -7.23 15.49 18.50
C ASN A 218 -8.64 15.80 17.97
N TYR A 219 -9.48 14.77 17.76
CA TYR A 219 -10.89 14.97 17.37
C TYR A 219 -11.68 15.75 18.43
N LYS A 220 -11.56 15.38 19.71
CA LYS A 220 -12.23 16.09 20.82
C LYS A 220 -11.80 17.55 20.90
N GLU A 221 -10.51 17.83 20.74
CA GLU A 221 -9.97 19.19 20.74
C GLU A 221 -10.45 19.99 19.52
N TRP A 222 -10.42 19.38 18.33
CA TRP A 222 -10.93 19.98 17.11
C TRP A 222 -12.43 20.33 17.24
N VAL A 223 -13.26 19.39 17.70
CA VAL A 223 -14.69 19.60 17.96
C VAL A 223 -14.95 20.71 18.96
N LYS A 224 -14.16 20.76 20.06
CA LYS A 224 -14.29 21.82 21.08
C LYS A 224 -14.09 23.21 20.48
N ASN A 225 -13.21 23.34 19.50
CA ASN A 225 -12.87 24.60 18.87
C ASN A 225 -13.67 24.89 17.59
N LEU A 226 -14.42 23.91 17.09
CA LEU A 226 -15.21 24.03 15.86
C LEU A 226 -16.39 24.97 16.09
N LYS A 227 -16.51 26.02 15.28
CA LYS A 227 -17.58 27.04 15.35
C LYS A 227 -18.28 27.17 14.00
N ILE A 228 -19.54 27.59 14.03
CA ILE A 228 -20.20 28.03 12.80
C ILE A 228 -19.46 29.25 12.24
N GLY A 229 -19.21 29.27 10.93
CA GLY A 229 -18.52 30.39 10.28
C GLY A 229 -19.41 31.63 10.35
N LYS A 230 -18.80 32.82 10.46
CA LYS A 230 -19.58 34.07 10.48
C LYS A 230 -20.27 34.25 9.12
N PRO A 231 -21.54 34.68 9.11
CA PRO A 231 -22.23 34.96 7.85
C PRO A 231 -21.55 36.15 7.16
N VAL A 232 -21.30 36.02 5.87
CA VAL A 232 -20.79 37.12 5.02
C VAL A 232 -21.91 37.79 4.23
N LEU A 233 -23.04 37.10 4.05
CA LEU A 233 -24.29 37.63 3.51
C LEU A 233 -25.48 36.83 4.08
N SER A 234 -26.69 37.36 3.94
CA SER A 234 -27.94 36.67 4.27
C SER A 234 -28.84 36.65 3.04
N ASP A 235 -29.44 35.49 2.78
CA ASP A 235 -30.36 35.27 1.67
C ASP A 235 -31.42 34.25 2.13
N PRO A 236 -32.63 34.72 2.50
CA PRO A 236 -33.68 33.84 3.03
C PRO A 236 -34.10 32.71 2.08
N ALA A 237 -33.99 32.92 0.76
CA ALA A 237 -34.35 31.89 -0.21
C ALA A 237 -33.33 30.76 -0.21
N ILE A 238 -32.04 31.10 -0.15
CA ILE A 238 -30.94 30.14 -0.06
C ILE A 238 -30.94 29.43 1.29
N GLU A 239 -31.13 30.15 2.39
CA GLU A 239 -31.22 29.58 3.74
C GLU A 239 -32.37 28.56 3.84
N LYS A 240 -33.53 28.85 3.24
CA LYS A 240 -34.68 27.94 3.18
C LYS A 240 -34.42 26.73 2.28
N LEU A 241 -33.79 26.92 1.12
CA LEU A 241 -33.38 25.82 0.23
C LEU A 241 -32.44 24.86 0.96
N VAL A 242 -31.37 25.37 1.55
CA VAL A 242 -30.36 24.59 2.29
C VAL A 242 -31.00 23.84 3.44
N THR A 243 -31.86 24.51 4.21
CA THR A 243 -32.58 23.87 5.33
C THR A 243 -33.38 22.66 4.84
N LYS A 244 -34.20 22.84 3.81
CA LYS A 244 -35.04 21.77 3.26
C LYS A 244 -34.20 20.58 2.76
N GLU A 245 -33.16 20.85 1.97
CA GLU A 245 -32.33 19.79 1.39
C GLU A 245 -31.54 19.03 2.46
N PHE A 246 -30.97 19.75 3.45
CA PHE A 246 -30.22 19.11 4.53
C PHE A 246 -31.10 18.24 5.44
N GLU A 247 -32.29 18.71 5.81
CA GLU A 247 -33.23 17.93 6.63
C GLU A 247 -33.80 16.73 5.86
N SER A 248 -34.00 16.86 4.55
CA SER A 248 -34.38 15.74 3.67
C SER A 248 -33.29 14.65 3.66
N TRP A 249 -32.04 15.05 3.47
CA TRP A 249 -30.89 14.14 3.49
C TRP A 249 -30.66 13.49 4.87
N GLY A 250 -30.81 14.26 5.95
CA GLY A 250 -30.68 13.81 7.34
C GLY A 250 -31.96 13.22 7.94
N SER A 251 -32.98 12.91 7.12
CA SER A 251 -34.31 12.52 7.59
C SER A 251 -34.32 11.22 8.41
N TRP A 252 -33.44 10.27 8.08
CA TRP A 252 -33.25 9.01 8.81
C TRP A 252 -32.77 9.23 10.25
N ASP A 253 -31.99 10.28 10.48
CA ASP A 253 -31.50 10.70 11.80
C ASP A 253 -32.37 11.80 12.44
N LYS A 254 -33.47 12.19 11.77
CA LYS A 254 -34.39 13.26 12.20
C LYS A 254 -33.65 14.55 12.59
N MET A 255 -32.62 14.89 11.84
CA MET A 255 -31.85 16.12 12.05
C MET A 255 -32.73 17.33 11.76
N LYS A 256 -32.63 18.36 12.59
CA LYS A 256 -33.32 19.64 12.41
C LYS A 256 -32.31 20.76 12.29
N VAL A 257 -32.41 21.57 11.25
CA VAL A 257 -31.53 22.73 11.06
C VAL A 257 -31.96 23.83 12.02
N THR A 258 -30.98 24.41 12.71
CA THR A 258 -31.18 25.52 13.66
C THR A 258 -30.65 26.85 13.14
N LYS A 259 -29.64 26.82 12.27
CA LYS A 259 -29.04 28.02 11.68
C LYS A 259 -28.33 27.69 10.36
N VAL A 260 -28.45 28.58 9.38
CA VAL A 260 -27.67 28.53 8.15
C VAL A 260 -26.89 29.83 8.03
N ASN A 261 -25.58 29.75 7.85
CA ASN A 261 -24.73 30.90 7.56
C ASN A 261 -24.11 30.73 6.18
N ILE A 262 -24.31 31.71 5.31
CA ILE A 262 -23.58 31.80 4.04
C ILE A 262 -22.20 32.39 4.37
N VAL A 263 -21.14 31.59 4.24
CA VAL A 263 -19.81 31.92 4.79
C VAL A 263 -18.81 32.39 3.72
N LYS A 264 -19.20 32.34 2.44
CA LYS A 264 -18.42 32.89 1.33
C LYS A 264 -19.32 33.72 0.41
N PRO A 265 -18.80 34.80 -0.20
CA PRO A 265 -19.52 35.45 -1.28
C PRO A 265 -19.67 34.49 -2.47
N TRP A 266 -20.49 34.86 -3.44
CA TRP A 266 -20.57 34.12 -4.70
C TRP A 266 -19.22 34.13 -5.42
N ILE A 267 -18.71 32.95 -5.75
CA ILE A 267 -17.53 32.73 -6.56
C ILE A 267 -18.00 32.39 -7.97
N LEU A 268 -17.51 33.13 -8.97
CA LEU A 268 -17.83 32.91 -10.37
C LEU A 268 -16.85 31.91 -10.97
N GLU A 269 -17.37 30.83 -11.54
CA GLU A 269 -16.60 29.93 -12.39
C GLU A 269 -16.77 30.35 -13.85
N LYS A 270 -15.66 30.41 -14.58
CA LYS A 270 -15.62 30.78 -15.98
C LYS A 270 -14.91 29.72 -16.81
N ASN A 271 -15.30 29.58 -18.06
CA ASN A 271 -14.61 28.68 -19.00
C ASN A 271 -13.32 29.34 -19.54
N ALA A 272 -12.61 28.62 -20.42
CA ALA A 272 -11.37 29.10 -21.03
C ALA A 272 -11.49 30.39 -21.86
N LEU A 273 -12.72 30.82 -22.18
CA LEU A 273 -13.03 32.05 -22.92
C LEU A 273 -13.43 33.20 -21.97
N ASP A 274 -13.24 33.04 -20.66
CA ASP A 274 -13.66 34.00 -19.62
C ASP A 274 -15.19 34.24 -19.56
N ILE A 275 -15.98 33.31 -20.12
CA ILE A 275 -17.45 33.36 -20.07
C ILE A 275 -17.92 32.67 -18.78
N PRO A 276 -18.78 33.30 -17.96
CA PRO A 276 -19.38 32.67 -16.79
C PRO A 276 -20.10 31.37 -17.14
N VAL A 277 -19.90 30.34 -16.34
CA VAL A 277 -20.58 29.03 -16.48
C VAL A 277 -21.53 28.81 -15.32
N LYS A 278 -21.09 29.11 -14.10
CA LYS A 278 -21.90 29.06 -12.89
C LYS A 278 -21.33 30.00 -11.84
N LYS A 279 -22.09 30.18 -10.77
CA LYS A 279 -21.57 30.73 -9.52
C LYS A 279 -21.90 29.79 -8.38
N GLU A 280 -21.01 29.76 -7.41
CA GLU A 280 -21.17 28.94 -6.21
C GLU A 280 -20.93 29.74 -4.93
N THR A 281 -21.59 29.34 -3.85
CA THR A 281 -21.30 29.83 -2.50
C THR A 281 -21.25 28.65 -1.53
N HIS A 282 -20.55 28.84 -0.41
CA HIS A 282 -20.37 27.85 0.63
C HIS A 282 -21.19 28.25 1.86
N VAL A 283 -21.92 27.28 2.42
CA VAL A 283 -22.77 27.49 3.59
C VAL A 283 -22.37 26.56 4.74
N HIS A 284 -22.44 27.09 5.96
CA HIS A 284 -22.33 26.30 7.19
C HIS A 284 -23.72 26.13 7.80
N ILE A 285 -23.98 24.94 8.32
CA ILE A 285 -25.31 24.51 8.77
C ILE A 285 -25.18 24.01 10.21
N ALA A 286 -25.78 24.73 11.15
CA ALA A 286 -26.01 24.23 12.50
C ALA A 286 -27.25 23.36 12.51
N PHE A 287 -27.18 22.19 13.15
CA PHE A 287 -28.32 21.30 13.31
C PHE A 287 -28.37 20.69 14.70
N THR A 288 -29.54 20.18 15.07
CA THR A 288 -29.80 19.42 16.30
C THR A 288 -30.36 18.05 15.96
N LYS A 289 -29.98 17.05 16.74
CA LYS A 289 -30.54 15.69 16.70
C LYS A 289 -31.65 15.51 17.75
N PRO A 290 -32.45 14.43 17.66
CA PRO A 290 -33.51 14.15 18.62
C PRO A 290 -33.04 13.99 20.08
N ASP A 291 -31.79 13.57 20.28
CA ASP A 291 -31.16 13.45 21.61
C ASP A 291 -30.72 14.79 22.21
N GLY A 292 -30.96 15.91 21.51
CA GLY A 292 -30.57 17.25 21.92
C GLY A 292 -29.11 17.60 21.59
N SER A 293 -28.34 16.70 21.00
CA SER A 293 -26.98 17.00 20.57
C SER A 293 -26.96 17.93 19.36
N CYS A 294 -25.97 18.82 19.33
CA CYS A 294 -25.75 19.78 18.26
C CYS A 294 -24.67 19.31 17.29
N GLY A 295 -24.81 19.63 16.01
CA GLY A 295 -23.82 19.31 14.98
C GLY A 295 -23.60 20.46 14.00
N LEU A 296 -22.52 20.34 13.22
CA LEU A 296 -22.15 21.27 12.17
C LEU A 296 -21.97 20.53 10.85
N GLY A 297 -22.68 20.97 9.82
CA GLY A 297 -22.53 20.51 8.45
C GLY A 297 -22.15 21.65 7.51
N THR A 298 -21.80 21.28 6.28
CA THR A 298 -21.51 22.21 5.20
C THR A 298 -22.15 21.76 3.90
N MET A 299 -22.53 22.72 3.06
CA MET A 299 -23.03 22.48 1.71
C MET A 299 -22.51 23.56 0.75
N TYR A 300 -22.54 23.24 -0.54
CA TYR A 300 -22.40 24.25 -1.59
C TYR A 300 -23.76 24.54 -2.20
N VAL A 301 -23.95 25.79 -2.60
CA VAL A 301 -25.12 26.23 -3.37
C VAL A 301 -24.63 26.77 -4.70
N VAL A 302 -25.21 26.28 -5.78
CA VAL A 302 -24.80 26.57 -7.15
C VAL A 302 -25.96 27.17 -7.93
N GLN A 303 -25.64 28.12 -8.80
CA GLN A 303 -26.54 28.60 -9.86
C GLN A 303 -25.82 28.57 -11.20
N GLU A 304 -26.40 27.88 -12.18
CA GLU A 304 -25.89 27.87 -13.55
C GLU A 304 -26.13 29.22 -14.24
N TYR A 305 -25.21 29.63 -15.10
CA TYR A 305 -25.34 30.83 -15.90
C TYR A 305 -26.25 30.56 -17.12
N GLU A 306 -27.30 31.36 -17.26
CA GLU A 306 -28.30 31.19 -18.34
C GLU A 306 -28.10 32.18 -19.50
N GLY A 307 -27.06 33.01 -19.44
CA GLY A 307 -26.82 34.07 -20.42
C GLY A 307 -27.43 35.43 -20.01
N GLY A 308 -26.98 36.50 -20.66
CA GLY A 308 -27.51 37.86 -20.45
C GLY A 308 -27.38 38.38 -19.02
N GLY A 309 -26.39 37.92 -18.25
CA GLY A 309 -26.21 38.30 -16.85
C GLY A 309 -27.12 37.57 -15.85
N LYS A 310 -27.93 36.60 -16.31
CA LYS A 310 -28.88 35.86 -15.48
C LYS A 310 -28.33 34.52 -15.01
N TYR A 311 -28.84 34.08 -13.86
CA TYR A 311 -28.50 32.79 -13.26
C TYR A 311 -29.80 32.05 -12.94
N GLY A 312 -29.79 30.75 -13.19
CA GLY A 312 -30.94 29.88 -13.00
C GLY A 312 -31.27 29.61 -11.53
N THR A 313 -32.24 28.71 -11.33
CA THR A 313 -32.69 28.29 -10.01
C THR A 313 -31.53 27.71 -9.19
N PRO A 314 -31.32 28.16 -7.93
CA PRO A 314 -30.29 27.59 -7.09
C PRO A 314 -30.59 26.15 -6.71
N TYR A 315 -29.53 25.34 -6.69
CA TYR A 315 -29.56 23.97 -6.19
C TYR A 315 -28.35 23.72 -5.30
N THR A 316 -28.43 22.70 -4.46
CA THR A 316 -27.34 22.35 -3.55
C THR A 316 -26.50 21.22 -4.11
N THR A 317 -25.20 21.26 -3.87
CA THR A 317 -24.28 20.16 -4.16
C THR A 317 -23.41 19.87 -2.94
N PHE A 318 -22.96 18.63 -2.85
CA PHE A 318 -21.99 18.14 -1.86
C PHE A 318 -22.37 18.45 -0.40
N HIS A 319 -22.86 17.44 0.31
CA HIS A 319 -23.24 17.54 1.72
C HIS A 319 -22.16 16.87 2.57
N THR A 320 -21.70 17.53 3.64
CA THR A 320 -20.78 16.91 4.59
C THR A 320 -21.19 17.27 6.01
N ILE A 321 -21.29 16.27 6.87
CA ILE A 321 -21.29 16.49 8.31
C ILE A 321 -19.84 16.64 8.73
N LEU A 322 -19.47 17.85 9.19
CA LEU A 322 -18.14 18.07 9.75
C LEU A 322 -18.02 17.39 11.10
N ALA A 323 -19.01 17.62 11.97
CA ALA A 323 -19.08 16.99 13.28
C ALA A 323 -20.54 16.78 13.68
N SER A 324 -20.86 15.56 14.07
CA SER A 324 -22.23 15.16 14.42
C SER A 324 -22.58 15.42 15.88
N THR A 325 -21.59 15.82 16.68
CA THR A 325 -21.71 16.21 18.09
C THR A 325 -20.66 17.26 18.42
N ILE A 326 -21.08 18.49 18.71
CA ILE A 326 -20.26 19.61 19.17
C ILE A 326 -20.98 20.37 20.30
N PRO A 327 -20.27 21.18 21.11
CA PRO A 327 -20.92 22.05 22.10
C PRO A 327 -21.91 23.01 21.41
N CYS A 328 -23.18 23.01 21.84
CA CYS A 328 -24.20 23.87 21.24
C CYS A 328 -23.87 25.37 21.30
N ASP A 329 -23.10 25.80 22.31
CA ASP A 329 -22.61 27.18 22.44
C ASP A 329 -21.72 27.61 21.27
N ASN A 330 -21.06 26.67 20.58
CA ASN A 330 -20.24 26.96 19.41
C ASN A 330 -21.05 27.32 18.15
N LEU A 331 -22.38 27.11 18.18
CA LEU A 331 -23.29 27.36 17.07
C LEU A 331 -24.11 28.64 17.22
N LYS A 332 -23.96 29.34 18.36
CA LYS A 332 -24.70 30.56 18.67
C LYS A 332 -24.31 31.72 17.74
#